data_AF-A0A7J7UM26-F1
#
_entry.id   AF-A0A7J7UM26-F1
#
_cell.length_a   1.000
_cell.length_b   1.000
_cell.length_c   1.000
_cell.angle_alpha   90.00
_cell.angle_beta   90.00
_cell.angle_gamma   90.00
#
_symmetry.space_group_name_H-M   'P 1'
#
loop_
_entity.id
_entity.type
_entity.pdbx_description
1 polymer ?
#
loop_
_entity_poly.entity_id
_entity_poly.type
_entity_poly.pdbx_seq_one_letter_code
_entity_poly.pdbx_strand_id
1 'polypeptide(L)'
;MVKLQEIFKTFYLGKHSGRKLQWQSTLGHCVLKAEFKEGKKELQVSLFQTLVLLMFNEGEEFSLEEIKQATGIEDGELRRTLQSLACGKARVLAKNPKGKDIEDGDKFICNDDFKHKLFRIKINQIQMKETVEEQASTTERVFQDRQYQIDAAIVRIMKMRKTLSHNLLVSEVYNQLKFPVKPADLKKRIESLIDRDYMERDKENPNQYNYIA
;
A
#
# COMPACT_ATOMS: atom_id res chain seq x y z
N MET A 1 12.53 -13.56 -15.48
CA MET A 1 11.26 -12.80 -15.51
C MET A 1 11.34 -11.51 -16.33
N VAL A 2 12.45 -10.76 -16.29
CA VAL A 2 12.62 -9.47 -16.99
C VAL A 2 12.28 -9.51 -18.49
N LYS A 3 12.72 -10.55 -19.22
CA LYS A 3 12.43 -10.69 -20.66
C LYS A 3 10.93 -10.66 -20.98
N LEU A 4 10.11 -11.35 -20.18
CA LEU A 4 8.65 -11.37 -20.38
C LEU A 4 8.02 -10.00 -20.09
N GLN A 5 8.51 -9.30 -19.06
CA GLN A 5 8.07 -7.94 -18.75
C GLN A 5 8.38 -6.96 -19.88
N GLU A 6 9.57 -7.01 -20.46
CA GLU A 6 9.95 -6.11 -21.57
C GLU A 6 9.20 -6.42 -22.87
N ILE A 7 8.96 -7.71 -23.17
CA ILE A 7 8.10 -8.10 -24.31
C ILE A 7 6.69 -7.51 -24.13
N PHE A 8 6.10 -7.67 -22.94
CA PHE A 8 4.76 -7.13 -22.66
C PHE A 8 4.75 -5.61 -22.68
N LYS A 9 5.77 -4.95 -22.11
CA LYS A 9 5.90 -3.49 -22.10
C LYS A 9 5.97 -2.93 -23.51
N THR A 10 6.76 -3.54 -24.38
CA THR A 10 6.85 -3.15 -25.80
C THR A 10 5.50 -3.29 -26.49
N PHE A 11 4.83 -4.42 -26.31
CA PHE A 11 3.48 -4.65 -26.83
C PHE A 11 2.47 -3.61 -26.32
N TYR A 12 2.45 -3.33 -25.02
CA TYR A 12 1.49 -2.43 -24.40
C TYR A 12 1.69 -0.98 -24.85
N LEU A 13 2.93 -0.49 -24.82
CA LEU A 13 3.26 0.88 -25.21
C LEU A 13 3.10 1.09 -26.72
N GLY A 14 3.31 0.06 -27.54
CA GLY A 14 3.02 0.11 -28.98
C GLY A 14 1.53 0.27 -29.30
N LYS A 15 0.62 -0.24 -28.44
CA LYS A 15 -0.84 -0.10 -28.59
C LYS A 15 -1.41 1.13 -27.88
N HIS A 16 -0.76 1.61 -26.83
CA HIS A 16 -1.28 2.66 -25.97
C HIS A 16 -0.28 3.83 -25.86
N SER A 17 -0.22 4.64 -26.91
CA SER A 17 0.63 5.83 -26.95
C SER A 17 0.28 6.84 -25.85
N GLY A 18 1.29 7.54 -25.34
CA GLY A 18 1.14 8.53 -24.25
C GLY A 18 0.99 7.94 -22.85
N ARG A 19 1.05 6.61 -22.67
CA ARG A 19 1.03 5.96 -21.34
C ARG A 19 2.43 5.59 -20.86
N LYS A 20 2.57 5.41 -19.55
CA LYS A 20 3.78 4.89 -18.89
C LYS A 20 3.39 3.67 -18.05
N LEU A 21 4.21 2.62 -18.12
CA LEU A 21 4.07 1.45 -17.25
C LEU A 21 4.98 1.57 -16.03
N GLN A 22 4.45 1.24 -14.86
CA GLN A 22 5.19 1.09 -13.61
C GLN A 22 4.80 -0.26 -13.00
N TRP A 23 5.79 -1.15 -12.86
CA TRP A 23 5.58 -2.47 -12.28
C TRP A 23 5.54 -2.38 -10.75
N GLN A 24 4.51 -2.98 -10.15
CA GLN A 24 4.34 -3.04 -8.70
C GLN A 24 4.62 -4.47 -8.22
N SER A 25 5.89 -4.76 -7.90
CA SER A 25 6.36 -6.09 -7.49
C SER A 25 5.67 -6.63 -6.25
N THR A 26 5.24 -5.74 -5.34
CA THR A 26 4.50 -6.04 -4.11
C THR A 26 3.15 -6.74 -4.37
N LEU A 27 2.55 -6.54 -5.55
CA LEU A 27 1.29 -7.17 -5.94
C LEU A 27 1.50 -8.44 -6.79
N GLY A 28 2.75 -8.76 -7.12
CA GLY A 28 3.10 -9.90 -7.95
C GLY A 28 2.94 -11.23 -7.21
N HIS A 29 2.42 -12.23 -7.91
CA HIS A 29 2.33 -13.61 -7.43
C HIS A 29 2.72 -14.60 -8.53
N CYS A 30 3.21 -15.75 -8.12
CA CYS A 30 3.67 -16.83 -9.00
C CYS A 30 3.19 -18.18 -8.47
N VAL A 31 3.20 -19.17 -9.36
CA VAL A 31 3.03 -20.57 -9.00
C VAL A 31 4.33 -21.29 -9.28
N LEU A 32 4.96 -21.84 -8.25
CA LEU A 32 6.18 -22.62 -8.36
C LEU A 32 5.87 -24.10 -8.26
N LYS A 33 6.49 -24.90 -9.12
CA LYS A 33 6.53 -26.36 -8.94
C LYS A 33 7.75 -26.67 -8.09
N ALA A 34 7.53 -27.31 -6.95
CA ALA A 34 8.56 -27.69 -6.01
C ALA A 34 8.64 -29.22 -5.92
N GLU A 35 9.86 -29.73 -5.88
CA GLU A 35 10.14 -31.16 -5.71
C GLU A 35 10.62 -31.40 -4.28
N PHE A 36 9.82 -32.11 -3.49
CA PHE A 36 10.16 -32.54 -2.14
C PHE A 36 10.31 -34.06 -2.10
N LYS A 37 10.92 -34.61 -1.04
CA LYS A 37 11.12 -36.06 -0.88
C LYS A 37 9.81 -36.86 -0.93
N GLU A 38 8.72 -36.31 -0.40
CA GLU A 38 7.39 -36.94 -0.41
C GLU A 38 6.58 -36.68 -1.70
N GLY A 39 7.18 -36.00 -2.68
CA GLY A 39 6.60 -35.79 -4.00
C GLY A 39 6.47 -34.32 -4.39
N LYS A 40 5.98 -34.12 -5.62
CA LYS A 40 5.85 -32.79 -6.23
C LYS A 40 4.70 -32.01 -5.59
N LYS A 41 4.89 -30.71 -5.43
CA LYS A 41 3.88 -29.75 -4.93
C LYS A 41 3.87 -28.49 -5.79
N GLU A 42 2.76 -27.75 -5.74
CA GLU A 42 2.67 -26.41 -6.31
C GLU A 42 2.53 -25.37 -5.20
N LEU A 43 3.42 -24.39 -5.17
CA LEU A 43 3.43 -23.29 -4.21
C LEU A 43 2.89 -22.04 -4.90
N GLN A 44 1.75 -21.54 -4.44
CA GLN A 44 1.26 -20.22 -4.81
C GLN A 44 1.84 -19.21 -3.82
N VAL A 45 2.75 -18.38 -4.33
CA VAL A 45 3.64 -17.51 -3.56
C VAL A 45 3.66 -16.09 -4.14
N SER A 46 4.06 -15.11 -3.32
CA SER A 46 4.34 -13.76 -3.80
C SER A 46 5.62 -13.74 -4.65
N LEU A 47 5.83 -12.64 -5.37
CA LEU A 47 7.05 -12.45 -6.17
C LEU A 47 8.31 -12.46 -5.29
N PHE A 48 8.27 -11.86 -4.11
CA PHE A 48 9.40 -11.85 -3.17
C PHE A 48 9.72 -13.24 -2.64
N GLN A 49 8.69 -13.99 -2.21
CA GLN A 49 8.85 -15.40 -1.83
C GLN A 49 9.43 -16.22 -2.98
N THR A 50 9.04 -15.92 -4.22
CA THR A 50 9.56 -16.61 -5.40
C THR A 50 11.06 -16.40 -5.57
N LEU A 51 11.53 -15.16 -5.47
CA LEU A 51 12.96 -14.85 -5.61
C LEU A 51 13.79 -15.58 -4.55
N VAL A 52 13.34 -15.56 -3.29
CA VAL A 52 14.00 -16.28 -2.20
C VAL A 52 14.05 -17.79 -2.47
N LEU A 53 12.93 -18.41 -2.83
CA LEU A 53 12.88 -19.85 -3.06
C LEU A 53 13.73 -20.31 -4.25
N LEU A 54 13.86 -19.48 -5.29
CA LEU A 54 14.66 -19.82 -6.46
C LEU A 54 16.16 -19.92 -6.17
N MET A 55 16.67 -19.20 -5.15
CA MET A 55 18.07 -19.28 -4.73
C MET A 55 18.47 -20.70 -4.31
N PHE A 56 17.55 -21.44 -3.70
CA PHE A 56 17.80 -22.80 -3.21
C PHE A 56 17.85 -23.88 -4.30
N ASN A 57 17.72 -23.52 -5.57
CA ASN A 57 18.04 -24.43 -6.66
C ASN A 57 19.55 -24.52 -6.93
N GLU A 58 20.31 -23.50 -6.51
CA GLU A 58 21.75 -23.38 -6.79
C GLU A 58 22.61 -23.36 -5.51
N GLY A 59 21.98 -23.36 -4.32
CA GLY A 59 22.67 -23.44 -3.04
C GLY A 59 21.82 -24.11 -1.96
N GLU A 60 22.49 -24.60 -0.92
CA GLU A 60 21.86 -25.42 0.13
C GLU A 60 21.46 -24.61 1.37
N GLU A 61 22.28 -23.61 1.73
CA GLU A 61 22.11 -22.76 2.91
C GLU A 61 22.42 -21.31 2.58
N PHE A 62 21.58 -20.39 3.05
CA PHE A 62 21.81 -18.95 2.93
C PHE A 62 21.47 -18.24 4.25
N SER A 63 22.27 -17.24 4.60
CA SER A 63 21.99 -16.27 5.66
C SER A 63 21.00 -15.20 5.20
N LEU A 64 20.39 -14.49 6.15
CA LEU A 64 19.53 -13.33 5.85
C LEU A 64 20.24 -12.31 4.92
N GLU A 65 21.49 -11.99 5.23
CA GLU A 65 22.27 -10.99 4.49
C GLU A 65 22.58 -11.42 3.05
N GLU A 66 22.92 -12.70 2.84
CA GLU A 66 23.14 -13.24 1.48
C GLU A 66 21.86 -13.20 0.63
N ILE A 67 20.71 -13.54 1.23
CA ILE A 67 19.41 -13.47 0.54
C ILE A 67 19.07 -12.00 0.21
N LYS A 68 19.34 -11.08 1.13
CA LYS A 68 19.12 -9.64 0.92
C LYS A 68 19.94 -9.10 -0.24
N GLN A 69 21.24 -9.41 -0.28
CA GLN A 69 22.14 -8.97 -1.33
C GLN A 69 21.76 -9.56 -2.70
N ALA A 70 21.40 -10.84 -2.75
CA ALA A 70 21.06 -11.51 -4.00
C ALA A 70 19.71 -11.05 -4.58
N THR A 71 18.71 -10.80 -3.72
CA THR A 71 17.34 -10.47 -4.16
C THR A 71 17.07 -8.98 -4.25
N GLY A 72 17.82 -8.15 -3.52
CA GLY A 72 17.59 -6.70 -3.42
C GLY A 72 16.29 -6.31 -2.71
N ILE A 73 15.68 -7.22 -1.95
CA ILE A 73 14.45 -6.96 -1.19
C ILE A 73 14.79 -6.09 0.03
N GLU A 74 13.95 -5.09 0.31
CA GLU A 74 14.08 -4.26 1.50
C GLU A 74 14.00 -5.10 2.79
N ASP A 75 14.82 -4.76 3.79
CA ASP A 75 15.01 -5.54 5.01
C ASP A 75 13.68 -5.96 5.70
N GLY A 76 12.79 -5.00 5.93
CA GLY A 76 11.49 -5.27 6.57
C GLY A 76 10.61 -6.22 5.75
N GLU A 77 10.60 -6.06 4.43
CA GLU A 77 9.84 -6.95 3.53
C GLU A 77 10.48 -8.34 3.42
N LEU A 78 11.81 -8.42 3.45
CA LEU A 78 12.55 -9.67 3.42
C LEU A 78 12.30 -10.48 4.68
N ARG A 79 12.35 -9.86 5.87
CA ARG A 79 12.03 -10.53 7.13
C ARG A 79 10.61 -11.08 7.12
N ARG A 80 9.62 -10.30 6.66
CA ARG A 80 8.24 -10.78 6.49
C ARG A 80 8.16 -11.97 5.53
N THR A 81 8.87 -11.88 4.41
CA THR A 81 8.93 -12.93 3.39
C THR A 81 9.49 -14.22 3.97
N LEU A 82 10.63 -14.16 4.65
CA LEU A 82 11.28 -15.33 5.27
C LEU A 82 10.47 -15.89 6.44
N GLN A 83 9.86 -15.03 7.25
CA GLN A 83 8.98 -15.46 8.33
C GLN A 83 7.79 -16.26 7.79
N SER A 84 7.21 -15.86 6.65
CA SER A 84 6.12 -16.61 6.01
C SER A 84 6.54 -17.98 5.48
N LEU A 85 7.80 -18.10 5.02
CA LEU A 85 8.37 -19.33 4.43
C LEU A 85 8.92 -20.30 5.48
N ALA A 86 9.44 -19.80 6.61
CA ALA A 86 10.17 -20.60 7.60
C ALA A 86 9.46 -20.74 8.96
N CYS A 87 8.72 -19.71 9.38
CA CYS A 87 8.11 -19.64 10.72
C CYS A 87 6.58 -19.86 10.70
N GLY A 88 5.97 -19.72 9.53
CA GLY A 88 4.52 -19.84 9.31
C GLY A 88 3.97 -21.26 9.42
N LYS A 89 2.76 -21.45 8.87
CA LYS A 89 2.08 -22.76 8.82
C LYS A 89 2.71 -23.71 7.81
N ALA A 90 3.05 -23.20 6.63
CA ALA A 90 3.68 -23.95 5.56
C ALA A 90 5.19 -23.63 5.55
N ARG A 91 5.96 -24.40 6.34
CA ARG A 91 7.40 -24.19 6.55
C ARG A 91 8.21 -24.89 5.47
N VAL A 92 8.22 -24.30 4.29
CA VAL A 92 8.98 -24.81 3.13
C VAL A 92 10.48 -24.58 3.29
N LEU A 93 10.88 -23.61 4.13
CA LEU A 93 12.24 -23.43 4.59
C LEU A 93 12.35 -23.80 6.07
N ALA A 94 13.53 -24.25 6.49
CA ALA A 94 13.89 -24.41 7.89
C ALA A 94 14.86 -23.29 8.31
N LYS A 95 14.54 -22.63 9.43
CA LYS A 95 15.37 -21.57 10.03
C LYS A 95 16.29 -22.15 11.10
N ASN A 96 17.54 -21.68 11.15
CA ASN A 96 18.51 -21.92 12.21
C ASN A 96 19.09 -20.59 12.73
N PRO A 97 18.96 -20.26 14.03
CA PRO A 97 18.25 -20.99 15.08
C PRO A 97 16.73 -21.05 14.86
N LYS A 98 16.02 -21.99 15.49
CA LYS A 98 14.55 -22.05 15.40
C LYS A 98 13.93 -20.93 16.23
N GLY A 99 12.99 -20.19 15.65
CA GLY A 99 12.32 -19.07 16.32
C GLY A 99 11.10 -18.56 15.55
N LYS A 100 10.38 -17.61 16.13
CA LYS A 100 9.23 -16.95 15.48
C LYS A 100 9.61 -15.72 14.67
N ASP A 101 10.66 -15.02 15.10
CA ASP A 101 11.14 -13.77 14.52
C ASP A 101 12.30 -14.04 13.56
N ILE A 102 12.74 -13.04 12.80
CA ILE A 102 13.88 -13.15 11.87
C ILE A 102 14.96 -12.16 12.29
N GLU A 103 16.16 -12.68 12.58
CA GLU A 103 17.34 -11.99 13.10
C GLU A 103 18.49 -12.02 12.10
N ASP A 104 19.46 -11.12 12.24
CA ASP A 104 20.52 -10.88 11.26
C ASP A 104 21.45 -12.08 11.02
N GLY A 105 21.63 -12.92 12.05
CA GLY A 105 22.46 -14.11 11.99
C GLY A 105 21.71 -15.38 11.56
N ASP A 106 20.42 -15.28 11.26
CA ASP A 106 19.63 -16.44 10.90
C ASP A 106 20.05 -17.01 9.55
N LYS A 107 20.04 -18.34 9.49
CA LYS A 107 20.27 -19.12 8.28
C LYS A 107 19.06 -19.94 7.89
N PHE A 108 18.92 -20.16 6.61
CA PHE A 108 17.77 -20.83 6.00
C PHE A 108 18.25 -21.94 5.09
N ILE A 109 17.58 -23.08 5.17
CA ILE A 109 17.77 -24.25 4.30
C ILE A 109 16.42 -24.72 3.76
N CYS A 110 16.40 -25.41 2.62
CA CYS A 110 15.20 -26.09 2.16
C CYS A 110 14.75 -27.16 3.16
N ASN A 111 13.47 -27.18 3.49
CA ASN A 111 12.92 -28.20 4.39
C ASN A 111 12.55 -29.46 3.59
N ASP A 112 13.51 -30.36 3.46
CA ASP A 112 13.34 -31.65 2.78
C ASP A 112 12.22 -32.53 3.36
N ASP A 113 11.99 -32.40 4.67
CA ASP A 113 10.95 -33.14 5.40
C ASP A 113 9.60 -32.42 5.36
N PHE A 114 9.44 -31.43 4.48
CA PHE A 114 8.18 -30.70 4.34
C PHE A 114 7.04 -31.62 3.89
N LYS A 115 6.02 -31.71 4.76
CA LYS A 115 4.79 -32.49 4.49
C LYS A 115 3.58 -31.58 4.46
N HIS A 116 2.72 -31.78 3.47
CA HIS A 116 1.45 -31.06 3.39
C HIS A 116 0.38 -31.90 2.68
N LYS A 117 -0.85 -31.88 3.22
CA LYS A 117 -1.99 -32.67 2.71
C LYS A 117 -2.39 -32.26 1.29
N LEU A 118 -2.29 -30.98 0.97
CA LEU A 118 -2.65 -30.46 -0.34
C LEU A 118 -1.47 -30.54 -1.33
N PHE A 119 -1.79 -30.74 -2.60
CA PHE A 119 -0.83 -30.62 -3.72
C PHE A 119 -0.50 -29.15 -4.03
N ARG A 120 -1.53 -28.32 -4.18
CA ARG A 120 -1.40 -26.87 -4.36
C ARG A 120 -1.56 -26.16 -3.01
N ILE A 121 -0.56 -25.38 -2.64
CA ILE A 121 -0.42 -24.78 -1.31
C ILE A 121 -0.27 -23.28 -1.49
N LYS A 122 -1.14 -22.50 -0.85
CA LYS A 122 -1.02 -21.04 -0.84
C LYS A 122 -0.23 -20.61 0.40
N ILE A 123 0.94 -20.03 0.19
CA ILE A 123 1.74 -19.46 1.27
C ILE A 123 1.39 -17.98 1.37
N ASN A 124 0.48 -17.64 2.27
CA ASN A 124 0.12 -16.24 2.50
C ASN A 124 1.30 -15.49 3.11
N GLN A 125 1.54 -14.27 2.64
CA GLN A 125 2.44 -13.35 3.34
C GLN A 125 1.91 -13.08 4.75
N ILE A 126 2.84 -12.91 5.69
CA ILE A 126 2.48 -12.50 7.04
C ILE A 126 2.15 -11.00 6.97
N GLN A 127 0.89 -10.68 7.25
CA GLN A 127 0.47 -9.30 7.44
C GLN A 127 1.02 -8.82 8.78
N MET A 128 1.90 -7.83 8.76
CA MET A 128 2.20 -7.09 9.98
C MET A 128 0.96 -6.30 10.37
N LYS A 129 0.73 -6.19 11.67
CA LYS A 129 -0.19 -5.16 12.16
C LYS A 129 0.41 -3.82 11.73
N GLU A 130 -0.41 -2.98 11.09
CA GLU A 130 -0.03 -1.62 10.73
C GLU A 130 0.56 -0.94 11.96
N THR A 131 1.73 -0.31 11.80
CA THR A 131 2.33 0.44 12.89
C THR A 131 1.47 1.67 13.18
N VAL A 132 1.56 2.20 14.40
CA VAL A 132 0.83 3.43 14.78
C VAL A 132 1.22 4.59 13.85
N GLU A 133 2.47 4.62 13.39
CA GLU A 133 3.00 5.63 12.47
C GLU A 133 2.43 5.51 11.06
N GLU A 134 2.36 4.29 10.50
CA GLU A 134 1.71 4.03 9.21
C GLU A 134 0.22 4.39 9.26
N GLN A 135 -0.47 4.00 10.34
CA GLN A 135 -1.89 4.31 10.52
C GLN A 135 -2.13 5.82 10.62
N ALA A 136 -1.26 6.54 11.35
CA ALA A 136 -1.31 7.99 11.46
C ALA A 136 -1.06 8.65 10.09
N SER A 137 -0.04 8.20 9.35
CA SER A 137 0.30 8.70 8.01
C SER A 137 -0.84 8.49 7.00
N THR A 138 -1.46 7.30 7.01
CA THR A 138 -2.63 7.00 6.17
C THR A 138 -3.81 7.90 6.54
N THR A 139 -4.07 8.08 7.83
CA THR A 139 -5.15 8.96 8.32
C THR A 139 -4.92 10.42 7.92
N GLU A 140 -3.69 10.90 8.02
CA GLU A 140 -3.29 12.25 7.63
C GLU A 140 -3.48 12.48 6.13
N ARG A 141 -3.06 11.53 5.27
CA ARG A 141 -3.29 11.62 3.81
C ARG A 141 -4.78 11.69 3.47
N VAL A 142 -5.60 10.84 4.11
CA VAL A 142 -7.06 10.89 3.94
C VAL A 142 -7.63 12.23 4.38
N PHE A 143 -7.10 12.81 5.46
CA PHE A 143 -7.52 14.13 5.92
C PHE A 143 -7.15 15.23 4.92
N GLN A 144 -5.94 15.22 4.38
CA GLN A 144 -5.49 16.17 3.35
C GLN A 144 -6.37 16.10 2.09
N ASP A 145 -6.69 14.90 1.60
CA ASP A 145 -7.59 14.73 0.44
C ASP A 145 -9.00 15.28 0.70
N ARG A 146 -9.50 15.13 1.93
CA ARG A 146 -10.80 15.69 2.34
C ARG A 146 -10.79 17.21 2.37
N GLN A 147 -9.66 17.86 2.67
CA GLN A 147 -9.57 19.32 2.66
C GLN A 147 -9.88 19.90 1.28
N TYR A 148 -9.33 19.30 0.22
CA TYR A 148 -9.61 19.73 -1.15
C TYR A 148 -11.08 19.55 -1.54
N GLN A 149 -11.74 18.50 -1.04
CA GLN A 149 -13.16 18.29 -1.27
C GLN A 149 -14.03 19.32 -0.55
N ILE A 150 -13.66 19.69 0.69
CA ILE A 150 -14.34 20.74 1.46
C ILE A 150 -14.22 22.08 0.72
N ASP A 151 -12.99 22.46 0.32
CA ASP A 151 -12.74 23.69 -0.42
C ASP A 151 -13.57 23.77 -1.71
N ALA A 152 -13.51 22.71 -2.51
CA ALA A 152 -14.23 22.65 -3.78
C ALA A 152 -15.75 22.73 -3.58
N ALA A 153 -16.28 22.19 -2.47
CA ALA A 153 -17.69 22.30 -2.12
C ALA A 153 -18.04 23.75 -1.75
N ILE A 154 -17.28 24.38 -0.86
CA ILE A 154 -17.49 25.78 -0.44
C ILE A 154 -17.46 26.71 -1.65
N VAL A 155 -16.41 26.64 -2.48
CA VAL A 155 -16.25 27.49 -3.67
C VAL A 155 -17.42 27.29 -4.64
N ARG A 156 -17.88 26.05 -4.86
CA ARG A 156 -19.01 25.76 -5.74
C ARG A 156 -20.32 26.36 -5.22
N ILE A 157 -20.60 26.21 -3.92
CA ILE A 157 -21.78 26.78 -3.26
C ILE A 157 -21.74 28.30 -3.34
N MET A 158 -20.62 28.91 -2.93
CA MET A 158 -20.46 30.36 -2.92
C MET A 158 -20.54 30.96 -4.33
N LYS A 159 -19.97 30.30 -5.35
CA LYS A 159 -20.07 30.73 -6.74
C LYS A 159 -21.51 30.76 -7.25
N MET A 160 -22.35 29.82 -6.80
CA MET A 160 -23.77 29.72 -7.17
C MET A 160 -24.65 30.71 -6.41
N ARG A 161 -24.46 30.83 -5.08
CA ARG A 161 -25.28 31.67 -4.21
C ARG A 161 -24.86 33.14 -4.20
N LYS A 162 -23.60 33.43 -4.56
CA LYS A 162 -22.90 34.73 -4.51
C LYS A 162 -22.75 35.33 -3.11
N THR A 163 -23.79 35.25 -2.30
CA THR A 163 -23.84 35.71 -0.93
C THR A 163 -24.56 34.66 -0.09
N LEU A 164 -23.99 34.27 1.06
CA LEU A 164 -24.58 33.25 1.92
C LEU A 164 -24.19 33.46 3.39
N SER A 165 -25.13 33.25 4.30
CA SER A 165 -24.83 33.29 5.74
C SER A 165 -24.04 32.05 6.18
N HIS A 166 -23.27 32.17 7.25
CA HIS A 166 -22.43 31.08 7.76
C HIS A 166 -23.22 29.80 8.02
N ASN A 167 -24.37 29.89 8.70
CA ASN A 167 -25.17 28.71 9.03
C ASN A 167 -25.71 28.00 7.78
N LEU A 168 -26.13 28.76 6.76
CA LEU A 168 -26.61 28.19 5.50
C LEU A 168 -25.47 27.57 4.70
N LEU A 169 -24.29 28.22 4.65
CA LEU A 169 -23.10 27.67 4.00
C LEU A 169 -22.69 26.35 4.65
N VAL A 170 -22.60 26.33 5.98
CA VAL A 170 -22.25 25.12 6.75
C VAL A 170 -23.25 23.99 6.49
N SER A 171 -24.56 24.30 6.48
CA SER A 171 -25.61 23.31 6.20
C SER A 171 -25.50 22.75 4.78
N GLU A 172 -25.32 23.59 3.76
CA GLU A 172 -25.18 23.13 2.38
C GLU A 172 -23.90 22.30 2.19
N VAL A 173 -22.79 22.68 2.83
CA VAL A 173 -21.53 21.91 2.81
C VAL A 173 -21.73 20.53 3.43
N TYR A 174 -22.39 20.43 4.59
CA TYR A 174 -22.66 19.12 5.21
C TYR A 174 -23.57 18.23 4.35
N ASN A 175 -24.55 18.81 3.64
CA ASN A 175 -25.41 18.05 2.74
C ASN A 175 -24.66 17.54 1.50
N GLN A 176 -23.63 18.26 1.04
CA GLN A 176 -22.85 17.89 -0.14
C GLN A 176 -21.74 16.87 0.17
N LEU A 177 -21.15 16.92 1.36
CA LEU A 177 -20.03 16.05 1.74
C LEU A 177 -20.52 14.70 2.26
N LYS A 178 -19.92 13.61 1.75
CA LYS A 178 -20.25 12.23 2.15
C LYS A 178 -19.45 11.72 3.35
N PHE A 179 -18.87 12.63 4.14
CA PHE A 179 -18.05 12.29 5.29
C PHE A 179 -18.23 13.34 6.41
N PRO A 180 -18.05 12.93 7.68
CA PRO A 180 -18.12 13.87 8.79
C PRO A 180 -16.97 14.87 8.73
N VAL A 181 -17.29 16.15 8.89
CA VAL A 181 -16.32 17.25 8.99
C VAL A 181 -16.43 17.89 10.36
N LYS A 182 -15.29 18.10 11.02
CA LYS A 182 -15.28 18.80 12.32
C LYS A 182 -15.51 20.29 12.08
N PRO A 183 -16.33 20.99 12.90
CA PRO A 183 -16.56 22.42 12.75
C PRO A 183 -15.28 23.27 12.73
N ALA A 184 -14.26 22.89 13.52
CA ALA A 184 -12.97 23.57 13.56
C ALA A 184 -12.22 23.49 12.22
N ASP A 185 -12.28 22.35 11.53
CA ASP A 185 -11.63 22.14 10.25
C ASP A 185 -12.34 22.93 9.15
N LEU A 186 -13.68 22.93 9.16
CA LEU A 186 -14.49 23.73 8.23
C LEU A 186 -14.20 25.23 8.40
N LYS A 187 -14.10 25.72 9.64
CA LYS A 187 -13.72 27.10 9.92
C LYS A 187 -12.35 27.44 9.34
N LYS A 188 -11.33 26.59 9.57
CA LYS A 188 -9.99 26.76 8.99
C LYS A 188 -10.03 26.81 7.46
N ARG A 189 -10.86 25.98 6.81
CA ARG A 189 -11.00 26.01 5.34
C ARG A 189 -11.65 27.30 4.84
N ILE A 190 -12.67 27.81 5.54
CA ILE A 190 -13.29 29.10 5.19
C ILE A 190 -12.27 30.24 5.30
N GLU A 191 -11.50 30.32 6.40
CA GLU A 191 -10.45 31.35 6.52
C GLU A 191 -9.41 31.22 5.40
N SER A 192 -8.95 30.00 5.11
CA SER A 192 -8.00 29.76 4.00
C SER A 192 -8.55 30.13 2.63
N LEU A 193 -9.88 30.10 2.42
CA LEU A 193 -10.51 30.55 1.19
C LEU A 193 -10.67 32.08 1.14
N ILE A 194 -10.78 32.74 2.30
CA ILE A 194 -10.74 34.19 2.40
C ILE A 194 -9.32 34.70 2.12
N ASP A 195 -8.30 34.11 2.74
CA ASP A 195 -6.89 34.47 2.54
C ASP A 195 -6.41 34.28 1.08
N ARG A 196 -7.12 33.44 0.30
CA ARG A 196 -6.85 33.17 -1.11
C ARG A 196 -7.79 33.91 -2.07
N ASP A 197 -8.53 34.90 -1.56
CA ASP A 197 -9.44 35.76 -2.33
C ASP A 197 -10.56 35.02 -3.10
N TYR A 198 -10.98 33.82 -2.64
CA TYR A 198 -12.15 33.15 -3.21
C TYR A 198 -13.47 33.72 -2.68
N MET A 199 -13.46 34.25 -1.46
CA MET A 199 -14.63 34.80 -0.76
C MET A 199 -14.18 35.82 0.30
N GLU A 200 -15.06 36.73 0.72
CA GLU A 200 -14.80 37.67 1.82
C GLU A 200 -15.95 37.63 2.82
N ARG A 201 -15.69 38.16 4.01
CA ARG A 201 -16.75 38.51 4.96
C ARG A 201 -17.40 39.81 4.51
N ASP A 202 -18.71 39.88 4.68
CA ASP A 202 -19.43 41.11 4.47
C ASP A 202 -18.95 42.21 5.44
N LYS A 203 -18.90 43.46 4.97
CA LYS A 203 -18.35 44.60 5.72
C LYS A 203 -19.21 44.98 6.92
N GLU A 204 -20.52 44.76 6.84
CA GLU A 204 -21.49 45.11 7.88
C GLU A 204 -21.85 43.89 8.74
N ASN A 205 -21.80 42.68 8.15
CA ASN A 205 -22.18 41.45 8.83
C ASN A 205 -21.11 40.33 8.74
N PRO A 206 -20.28 40.13 9.80
CA PRO A 206 -19.26 39.08 9.81
C PRO A 206 -19.79 37.63 9.66
N ASN A 207 -21.09 37.41 9.86
CA ASN A 207 -21.75 36.11 9.68
C ASN A 207 -22.22 35.86 8.24
N GLN A 208 -21.91 36.77 7.32
CA GLN A 208 -22.26 36.69 5.91
C GLN A 208 -20.98 36.68 5.07
N TYR A 209 -20.99 35.83 4.05
CA TYR A 209 -19.88 35.72 3.11
C TYR A 209 -20.31 36.11 1.71
N ASN A 210 -19.39 36.74 0.98
CA ASN A 210 -19.56 37.14 -0.42
C ASN A 210 -18.48 36.43 -1.27
N TYR A 211 -18.85 35.97 -2.46
CA TYR A 211 -17.93 35.33 -3.40
C TYR A 211 -17.20 36.39 -4.26
N ILE A 212 -15.87 36.29 -4.41
CA ILE A 212 -15.05 37.35 -5.04
C ILE A 212 -14.49 36.93 -6.41
N ALA A 213 -14.27 35.63 -6.65
CA ALA A 213 -13.51 35.11 -7.80
C ALA A 213 -14.31 34.87 -9.10
#